data_AF-V9GID2-F1
#
_entry.id   AF-V9GID2-F1
#
_cell.length_a   1.000
_cell.length_b   1.000
_cell.length_c   1.000
_cell.angle_alpha   90.00
_cell.angle_beta   90.00
_cell.angle_gamma   90.00
#
_symmetry.space_group_name_H-M   'P 1'
#
loop_
_entity.id
_entity.type
_entity.pdbx_description
1 polymer ?
#
loop_
_entity_poly.entity_id
_entity_poly.type
_entity_poly.pdbx_seq_one_letter_code
_entity_poly.pdbx_strand_id
1 'polypeptide(L)'
;MYKKLVLFISCLLLMIPVFIENSAADAAVKFDGTSQEQQEAGLAYLNQTRAGMGLREVTLDPALNKAAVSHARYADRHLDRGMKDNLSAQVQGKPYFTGITPKDRVQAAGYPDGDTVIQEIVLLEGSATHFEMENYAMGLLASPTHRVIITNPDTSAIGIAHVGKATVLIGAVDTRPNEPLSVSLYPYEGMSNVMMVDWITPMRPVEPLEADGMAITVHTNRQDVSGMKAALTRKAGSRTVEVPLTIDKMELEDGYILRAGVPLRGGVEYRVQVDFQAGGQSVRKEWNFTTIPMLYGMYIDDVPIQTLPHSFPIVGGHTMVPVRFVSETLGAKVTWSQSARSVTVKKDETLIRMVMGEREAFVNQRKVNLDSPPMLRDYTTYVPLRFISEAFGYDVHYRKQEQAIEIWTDAN
;
A
#
# COMPACT_ATOMS: atom_id res chain seq x y z
N MET A 1 34.59 -16.94 -28.61
CA MET A 1 35.64 -16.66 -27.60
C MET A 1 35.19 -15.50 -26.73
N TYR A 2 34.58 -15.76 -25.58
CA TYR A 2 34.34 -14.73 -24.54
C TYR A 2 34.84 -15.33 -23.22
N LYS A 3 35.91 -14.74 -22.66
CA LYS A 3 36.45 -15.11 -21.35
C LYS A 3 35.82 -14.22 -20.27
N LYS A 4 35.38 -14.92 -19.22
CA LYS A 4 34.85 -14.48 -17.93
C LYS A 4 35.80 -13.58 -17.16
N LEU A 5 35.26 -12.76 -16.26
CA LEU A 5 35.89 -12.50 -14.97
C LEU A 5 34.81 -12.48 -13.86
N VAL A 6 34.83 -13.53 -13.05
CA VAL A 6 34.15 -13.64 -11.74
C VAL A 6 35.28 -13.60 -10.73
N LEU A 7 35.20 -12.69 -9.75
CA LEU A 7 36.14 -12.64 -8.63
C LEU A 7 35.45 -13.15 -7.37
N PHE A 8 35.88 -14.33 -6.93
CA PHE A 8 35.67 -14.89 -5.60
C PHE A 8 36.91 -14.54 -4.76
N ILE A 9 36.75 -14.01 -3.54
CA ILE A 9 37.78 -14.09 -2.50
C ILE A 9 37.13 -14.58 -1.20
N SER A 10 37.84 -15.53 -0.61
CA SER A 10 37.47 -16.54 0.38
C SER A 10 37.65 -16.10 1.84
N CYS A 11 36.92 -16.79 2.71
CA CYS A 11 37.09 -16.87 4.16
C CYS A 11 38.55 -17.08 4.62
N LEU A 12 38.87 -16.54 5.79
CA LEU A 12 39.93 -17.04 6.66
C LEU A 12 39.35 -17.33 8.06
N LEU A 13 39.42 -18.60 8.45
CA LEU A 13 39.11 -19.13 9.79
C LEU A 13 40.41 -19.16 10.61
N LEU A 14 40.33 -18.79 11.89
CA LEU A 14 41.36 -19.08 12.90
C LEU A 14 40.67 -19.68 14.13
N MET A 15 41.12 -20.87 14.53
CA MET A 15 40.68 -21.67 15.68
C MET A 15 41.51 -21.36 16.94
N ILE A 16 40.96 -21.61 18.14
CA ILE A 16 41.46 -22.55 19.19
C ILE A 16 40.57 -22.44 20.47
N PRO A 17 40.42 -23.51 21.29
CA PRO A 17 39.22 -23.84 22.08
C PRO A 17 39.33 -23.58 23.59
N VAL A 18 38.19 -23.56 24.29
CA VAL A 18 38.10 -23.79 25.74
C VAL A 18 36.89 -24.67 26.06
N PHE A 19 37.15 -25.80 26.71
CA PHE A 19 36.16 -26.67 27.35
C PHE A 19 35.80 -26.14 28.75
N ILE A 20 34.55 -26.32 29.19
CA ILE A 20 34.14 -26.93 30.47
C ILE A 20 32.59 -26.97 30.51
N GLU A 21 32.04 -28.17 30.74
CA GLU A 21 30.65 -28.40 31.10
C GLU A 21 30.33 -27.81 32.47
N ASN A 22 29.14 -27.22 32.64
CA ASN A 22 28.31 -27.64 33.77
C ASN A 22 26.83 -27.28 33.59
N SER A 23 26.03 -28.24 34.02
CA SER A 23 24.58 -28.27 34.13
C SER A 23 23.99 -27.15 34.98
N ALA A 24 22.86 -26.60 34.52
CA ALA A 24 21.78 -26.07 35.36
C ALA A 24 20.51 -26.15 34.50
N ALA A 25 19.64 -27.14 34.74
CA ALA A 25 18.48 -27.00 35.63
C ALA A 25 17.53 -25.92 35.12
N ASP A 26 16.29 -26.33 34.79
CA ASP A 26 15.14 -25.48 34.47
C ASP A 26 15.26 -24.07 35.06
N ALA A 27 15.83 -23.17 34.28
CA ALA A 27 15.65 -21.75 34.51
C ALA A 27 14.20 -21.51 34.12
N ALA A 28 13.33 -21.29 35.10
CA ALA A 28 11.93 -20.96 34.89
C ALA A 28 11.80 -20.00 33.70
N VAL A 29 11.30 -20.51 32.57
CA VAL A 29 11.19 -19.78 31.31
C VAL A 29 10.29 -18.59 31.56
N LYS A 30 10.88 -17.42 31.78
CA LYS A 30 10.08 -16.23 32.05
C LYS A 30 9.55 -15.59 30.78
N PHE A 31 10.24 -15.66 29.62
CA PHE A 31 9.66 -15.40 28.28
C PHE A 31 10.50 -16.07 27.17
N ASP A 32 9.84 -16.72 26.21
CA ASP A 32 10.39 -17.30 24.96
C ASP A 32 9.41 -16.91 23.84
N GLY A 33 9.68 -15.75 23.20
CA GLY A 33 8.77 -14.89 22.45
C GLY A 33 9.00 -13.41 22.81
N THR A 34 8.48 -12.46 22.02
CA THR A 34 8.54 -11.00 22.30
C THR A 34 8.34 -10.66 23.76
N SER A 35 9.12 -9.69 24.27
CA SER A 35 9.03 -9.29 25.68
C SER A 35 7.64 -8.73 26.02
N GLN A 36 7.27 -8.77 27.30
CA GLN A 36 6.04 -8.13 27.77
C GLN A 36 6.00 -6.64 27.38
N GLU A 37 7.12 -5.92 27.50
CA GLU A 37 7.25 -4.53 27.07
C GLU A 37 6.94 -4.35 25.57
N GLN A 38 7.43 -5.25 24.71
CA GLN A 38 7.10 -5.22 23.28
C GLN A 38 5.63 -5.53 23.01
N GLN A 39 5.02 -6.46 23.75
CA GLN A 39 3.59 -6.75 23.63
C GLN A 39 2.74 -5.56 24.07
N GLU A 40 3.10 -4.90 25.17
CA GLU A 40 2.43 -3.70 25.67
C GLU A 40 2.58 -2.52 24.71
N ALA A 41 3.75 -2.32 24.10
CA ALA A 41 3.96 -1.31 23.06
C ALA A 41 3.09 -1.59 21.82
N GLY A 42 3.04 -2.84 21.36
CA GLY A 42 2.15 -3.27 20.28
C GLY A 42 0.68 -3.03 20.62
N LEU A 43 0.24 -3.42 21.82
CA LEU A 43 -1.12 -3.20 22.31
C LEU A 43 -1.46 -1.70 22.32
N ALA A 44 -0.57 -0.85 22.83
CA ALA A 44 -0.77 0.60 22.90
C ALA A 44 -1.01 1.20 21.51
N TYR A 45 -0.20 0.82 20.52
CA TYR A 45 -0.40 1.26 19.13
C TYR A 45 -1.73 0.79 18.54
N LEU A 46 -2.07 -0.49 18.75
CA LEU A 46 -3.34 -1.06 18.28
C LEU A 46 -4.54 -0.34 18.90
N ASN A 47 -4.51 -0.08 20.21
CA ASN A 47 -5.57 0.64 20.91
C ASN A 47 -5.65 2.12 20.50
N GLN A 48 -4.52 2.79 20.29
CA GLN A 48 -4.51 4.15 19.73
C GLN A 48 -5.19 4.19 18.35
N THR A 49 -4.87 3.23 17.50
CA THR A 49 -5.45 3.11 16.16
C THR A 49 -6.95 2.82 16.22
N ARG A 50 -7.37 1.90 17.10
CA ARG A 50 -8.78 1.57 17.36
C ARG A 50 -9.56 2.76 17.91
N ALA A 51 -8.97 3.54 18.81
CA ALA A 51 -9.59 4.76 19.34
C ALA A 51 -9.86 5.79 18.23
N GLY A 52 -8.95 5.92 17.25
CA GLY A 52 -9.17 6.76 16.06
C GLY A 52 -10.41 6.34 15.24
N MET A 53 -10.73 5.05 15.23
CA MET A 53 -11.93 4.49 14.60
C MET A 53 -13.19 4.56 15.49
N GLY A 54 -13.08 5.07 16.72
CA GLY A 54 -14.16 5.04 17.71
C GLY A 54 -14.44 3.65 18.30
N LEU A 55 -13.47 2.73 18.20
CA LEU A 55 -13.61 1.37 18.73
C LEU A 55 -13.18 1.27 20.19
N ARG A 56 -13.69 0.24 20.87
CA ARG A 56 -13.29 -0.10 22.23
C ARG A 56 -11.85 -0.63 22.22
N GLU A 57 -11.10 -0.27 23.26
CA GLU A 57 -9.80 -0.86 23.51
C GLU A 57 -9.92 -2.37 23.71
N VAL A 58 -8.92 -3.09 23.21
CA VAL A 58 -8.72 -4.51 23.48
C VAL A 58 -7.71 -4.67 24.61
N THR A 59 -7.74 -5.83 25.26
CA THR A 59 -6.75 -6.20 26.28
C THR A 59 -5.90 -7.38 25.80
N LEU A 60 -4.68 -7.48 26.32
CA LEU A 60 -3.90 -8.71 26.19
C LEU A 60 -4.49 -9.80 27.08
N ASP A 61 -4.83 -10.93 26.49
CA ASP A 61 -5.29 -12.11 27.22
C ASP A 61 -4.16 -13.15 27.36
N PRO A 62 -3.92 -13.71 28.56
CA PRO A 62 -2.84 -14.66 28.77
C PRO A 62 -2.92 -15.95 27.93
N ALA A 63 -4.13 -16.48 27.70
CA ALA A 63 -4.31 -17.70 26.91
C ALA A 63 -4.16 -17.40 25.41
N LEU A 64 -4.70 -16.27 24.92
CA LEU A 64 -4.45 -15.82 23.54
C LEU A 64 -2.95 -15.59 23.29
N ASN A 65 -2.25 -14.94 24.21
CA ASN A 65 -0.80 -14.74 24.14
C ASN A 65 -0.03 -16.07 24.10
N LYS A 66 -0.39 -17.01 24.96
CA LYS A 66 0.22 -18.35 24.98
C LYS A 66 0.03 -19.07 23.65
N ALA A 67 -1.16 -18.97 23.04
CA ALA A 67 -1.44 -19.54 21.73
C ALA A 67 -0.64 -18.85 20.62
N ALA A 68 -0.56 -17.52 20.64
CA ALA A 68 0.22 -16.73 19.67
C ALA A 68 1.71 -17.10 19.72
N VAL A 69 2.29 -17.19 20.91
CA VAL A 69 3.69 -17.64 21.10
C VAL A 69 3.90 -19.06 20.57
N SER A 70 2.99 -19.98 20.90
CA SER A 70 3.07 -21.36 20.41
C SER A 70 3.02 -21.43 18.89
N HIS A 71 2.15 -20.65 18.25
CA HIS A 71 2.02 -20.65 16.81
C HIS A 71 3.19 -19.94 16.13
N ALA A 72 3.72 -18.86 16.72
CA ALA A 72 4.91 -18.19 16.22
C ALA A 72 6.13 -19.12 16.20
N ARG A 73 6.36 -19.94 17.25
CA ARG A 73 7.42 -20.97 17.25
C ARG A 73 7.23 -22.03 16.18
N TYR A 74 5.97 -22.46 15.97
CA TYR A 74 5.65 -23.40 14.91
C TYR A 74 5.93 -22.77 13.53
N ALA A 75 5.50 -21.54 13.32
CA ALA A 75 5.64 -20.80 12.07
C ALA A 75 7.11 -20.53 11.74
N ASP A 76 7.90 -20.07 12.71
CA ASP A 76 9.35 -19.87 12.58
C ASP A 76 10.06 -21.15 12.12
N ARG A 77 9.68 -22.30 12.69
CA ARG A 77 10.33 -23.57 12.37
C ARG A 77 9.87 -24.21 11.08
N HIS A 78 8.60 -24.05 10.71
CA HIS A 78 7.97 -24.91 9.69
C HIS A 78 7.37 -24.18 8.50
N LEU A 79 7.27 -22.85 8.54
CA LEU A 79 6.63 -22.06 7.48
C LEU A 79 7.65 -21.14 6.79
N ASP A 80 7.38 -20.78 5.54
CA ASP A 80 8.19 -19.85 4.75
C ASP A 80 7.33 -18.87 3.95
N ARG A 81 7.85 -17.67 3.70
CA ARG A 81 7.14 -16.55 3.03
C ARG A 81 6.59 -16.89 1.63
N GLY A 82 7.12 -17.93 0.98
CA GLY A 82 6.69 -18.38 -0.35
C GLY A 82 5.65 -19.51 -0.34
N MET A 83 5.21 -19.98 0.83
CA MET A 83 4.22 -21.05 0.92
C MET A 83 2.85 -20.58 0.43
N LYS A 84 2.16 -21.48 -0.30
CA LYS A 84 0.77 -21.27 -0.75
C LYS A 84 -0.26 -21.89 0.20
N ASP A 85 0.21 -22.62 1.20
CA ASP A 85 -0.63 -23.30 2.17
C ASP A 85 -1.18 -22.32 3.21
N ASN A 86 -2.24 -22.74 3.92
CA ASN A 86 -2.82 -21.97 5.00
C ASN A 86 -1.82 -21.80 6.16
N LEU A 87 -1.27 -20.59 6.31
CA LEU A 87 -0.28 -20.27 7.35
C LEU A 87 -0.83 -20.39 8.77
N SER A 88 -2.15 -20.29 8.95
CA SER A 88 -2.82 -20.42 10.25
C SER A 88 -3.05 -21.88 10.67
N ALA A 89 -2.80 -22.86 9.79
CA ALA A 89 -2.98 -24.27 10.08
C ALA A 89 -1.68 -24.93 10.57
N GLN A 90 -1.78 -25.77 11.60
CA GLN A 90 -0.68 -26.64 12.01
C GLN A 90 -0.89 -28.09 11.55
N VAL A 91 0.23 -28.78 11.32
CA VAL A 91 0.27 -30.20 10.97
C VAL A 91 0.56 -31.00 12.23
N GLN A 92 -0.33 -31.93 12.57
CA GLN A 92 -0.21 -32.81 13.73
C GLN A 92 1.12 -33.60 13.72
N GLY A 93 1.73 -33.73 14.90
CA GLY A 93 2.97 -34.50 15.10
C GLY A 93 4.26 -33.73 14.82
N LYS A 94 4.19 -32.48 14.35
CA LYS A 94 5.38 -31.61 14.21
C LYS A 94 5.76 -30.94 15.55
N PRO A 95 7.04 -30.63 15.80
CA PRO A 95 7.47 -29.82 16.95
C PRO A 95 6.68 -28.51 17.05
N TYR A 96 6.32 -28.10 18.27
CA TYR A 96 5.47 -26.94 18.58
C TYR A 96 4.01 -27.03 18.13
N PHE A 97 3.54 -28.22 17.72
CA PHE A 97 2.12 -28.46 17.47
C PHE A 97 1.31 -28.35 18.78
N THR A 98 0.25 -27.55 18.74
CA THR A 98 -0.71 -27.36 19.84
C THR A 98 -2.17 -27.42 19.39
N GLY A 99 -2.44 -27.38 18.09
CA GLY A 99 -3.79 -27.47 17.52
C GLY A 99 -3.80 -27.14 16.04
N ILE A 100 -4.68 -27.79 15.27
CA ILE A 100 -4.73 -27.64 13.80
C ILE A 100 -5.18 -26.23 13.45
N THR A 101 -6.32 -25.79 13.99
CA THR A 101 -6.91 -24.47 13.73
C THR A 101 -6.50 -23.45 14.79
N PRO A 102 -6.65 -22.14 14.53
CA PRO A 102 -6.51 -21.13 15.57
C PRO A 102 -7.37 -21.45 16.80
N LYS A 103 -8.65 -21.79 16.61
CA LYS A 103 -9.57 -22.14 17.70
C LYS A 103 -9.06 -23.29 18.57
N ASP A 104 -8.55 -24.36 17.96
CA ASP A 104 -7.99 -25.50 18.71
C ASP A 104 -6.82 -25.06 19.60
N ARG A 105 -5.95 -24.17 19.08
CA ARG A 105 -4.76 -23.70 19.80
C ARG A 105 -5.10 -22.83 20.99
N VAL A 106 -6.07 -21.92 20.85
CA VAL A 106 -6.50 -21.08 21.98
C VAL A 106 -7.25 -21.88 23.04
N GLN A 107 -8.08 -22.85 22.65
CA GLN A 107 -8.68 -23.80 23.59
C GLN A 107 -7.61 -24.61 24.34
N ALA A 108 -6.60 -25.15 23.63
CA ALA A 108 -5.48 -25.85 24.25
C ALA A 108 -4.63 -24.94 25.17
N ALA A 109 -4.60 -23.63 24.90
CA ALA A 109 -3.95 -22.65 25.75
C ALA A 109 -4.76 -22.29 27.01
N GLY A 110 -6.01 -22.71 27.10
CA GLY A 110 -6.91 -22.47 28.24
C GLY A 110 -7.89 -21.32 28.05
N TYR A 111 -8.05 -20.80 26.82
CA TYR A 111 -9.10 -19.82 26.54
C TYR A 111 -10.47 -20.52 26.62
N PRO A 112 -11.49 -19.90 27.26
CA PRO A 112 -12.79 -20.55 27.45
C PRO A 112 -13.40 -21.02 26.12
N ASP A 113 -13.93 -22.24 26.13
CA ASP A 113 -14.70 -22.72 24.99
C ASP A 113 -16.09 -22.08 25.00
N GLY A 114 -16.45 -21.48 23.87
CA GLY A 114 -17.69 -20.72 23.69
C GLY A 114 -17.92 -20.34 22.24
N ASP A 115 -18.92 -19.49 22.03
CA ASP A 115 -19.30 -18.97 20.71
C ASP A 115 -18.33 -17.90 20.17
N THR A 116 -17.26 -17.59 20.91
CA THR A 116 -16.21 -16.66 20.49
C THR A 116 -15.60 -17.12 19.16
N VAL A 117 -15.58 -16.21 18.20
CA VAL A 117 -14.87 -16.41 16.92
C VAL A 117 -13.40 -16.02 17.12
N ILE A 118 -12.49 -16.86 16.61
CA ILE A 118 -11.05 -16.63 16.71
C ILE A 118 -10.52 -16.25 15.34
N GLN A 119 -9.96 -15.05 15.27
CA GLN A 119 -9.25 -14.53 14.10
C GLN A 119 -7.75 -14.65 14.34
N GLU A 120 -6.99 -14.93 13.28
CA GLU A 120 -5.54 -14.98 13.36
C GLU A 120 -4.90 -14.37 12.12
N ILE A 121 -3.85 -13.60 12.35
CA ILE A 121 -2.97 -13.07 11.33
C ILE A 121 -1.56 -13.61 11.59
N VAL A 122 -0.97 -14.23 10.56
CA VAL A 122 0.39 -14.76 10.58
C VAL A 122 1.21 -14.03 9.53
N LEU A 123 2.29 -13.39 9.96
CA LEU A 123 3.28 -12.78 9.07
C LEU A 123 4.63 -13.46 9.22
N LEU A 124 5.27 -13.66 8.07
CA LEU A 124 6.61 -14.21 7.96
C LEU A 124 7.53 -13.14 7.36
N GLU A 125 8.45 -12.64 8.16
CA GLU A 125 9.44 -11.65 7.76
C GLU A 125 10.70 -12.33 7.19
N GLY A 126 11.49 -11.57 6.43
CA GLY A 126 12.82 -12.01 6.03
C GLY A 126 13.81 -11.92 7.20
N SER A 127 15.11 -11.92 6.91
CA SER A 127 16.15 -11.66 7.92
C SER A 127 16.10 -10.20 8.40
N ALA A 128 15.09 -9.85 9.19
CA ALA A 128 15.07 -8.62 9.95
C ALA A 128 16.11 -8.76 11.07
N THR A 129 17.13 -7.91 11.07
CA THR A 129 18.13 -7.86 12.15
C THR A 129 17.64 -7.05 13.35
N HIS A 130 16.44 -6.47 13.27
CA HIS A 130 15.82 -5.62 14.28
C HIS A 130 14.30 -5.79 14.25
N PHE A 131 13.69 -5.95 15.43
CA PHE A 131 12.25 -6.11 15.58
C PHE A 131 11.70 -5.10 16.61
N GLU A 132 10.68 -4.35 16.19
CA GLU A 132 9.88 -3.47 17.05
C GLU A 132 8.40 -3.76 16.81
N MET A 133 7.69 -4.16 17.86
CA MET A 133 6.28 -4.57 17.76
C MET A 133 5.38 -3.44 17.25
N GLU A 134 5.70 -2.19 17.57
CA GLU A 134 4.96 -1.03 17.09
C GLU A 134 5.04 -0.90 15.55
N ASN A 135 6.24 -1.01 14.98
CA ASN A 135 6.42 -0.96 13.53
C ASN A 135 5.71 -2.12 12.83
N TYR A 136 5.68 -3.29 13.46
CA TYR A 136 4.91 -4.43 12.96
C TYR A 136 3.40 -4.14 13.00
N ALA A 137 2.88 -3.65 14.13
CA ALA A 137 1.47 -3.30 14.29
C ALA A 137 1.04 -2.22 13.29
N MET A 138 1.93 -1.28 12.97
CA MET A 138 1.74 -0.33 11.87
C MET A 138 1.69 -1.03 10.50
N GLY A 139 2.60 -1.98 10.25
CA GLY A 139 2.65 -2.75 9.00
C GLY A 139 1.39 -3.59 8.73
N LEU A 140 0.68 -4.04 9.78
CA LEU A 140 -0.60 -4.73 9.66
C LEU A 140 -1.66 -3.86 8.96
N LEU A 141 -1.62 -2.55 9.16
CA LEU A 141 -2.61 -1.62 8.60
C LEU A 141 -2.49 -1.47 7.07
N ALA A 142 -1.32 -1.80 6.49
CA ALA A 142 -1.08 -1.67 5.06
C ALA A 142 -1.91 -2.66 4.22
N SER A 143 -2.25 -3.84 4.77
CA SER A 143 -3.06 -4.85 4.07
C SER A 143 -4.45 -4.94 4.68
N PRO A 144 -5.53 -4.87 3.88
CA PRO A 144 -6.90 -5.01 4.37
C PRO A 144 -7.13 -6.28 5.19
N THR A 145 -6.58 -7.41 4.75
CA THR A 145 -6.73 -8.70 5.45
C THR A 145 -5.91 -8.79 6.73
N HIS A 146 -4.84 -8.00 6.88
CA HIS A 146 -4.01 -7.98 8.09
C HIS A 146 -4.51 -6.96 9.13
N ARG A 147 -5.49 -6.12 8.80
CA ARG A 147 -6.09 -5.18 9.76
C ARG A 147 -7.48 -5.58 10.22
N VAL A 148 -7.95 -6.80 9.90
CA VAL A 148 -9.29 -7.26 10.29
C VAL A 148 -9.48 -7.30 11.80
N ILE A 149 -8.52 -7.85 12.54
CA ILE A 149 -8.54 -7.89 14.01
C ILE A 149 -8.55 -6.47 14.61
N ILE A 150 -7.89 -5.52 13.93
CA ILE A 150 -7.79 -4.13 14.39
C ILE A 150 -9.09 -3.39 14.13
N THR A 151 -9.68 -3.58 12.95
CA THR A 151 -10.90 -2.90 12.51
C THR A 151 -12.18 -3.55 13.02
N ASN A 152 -12.17 -4.81 13.44
CA ASN A 152 -13.38 -5.50 13.89
C ASN A 152 -13.91 -4.86 15.19
N PRO A 153 -15.16 -4.34 15.21
CA PRO A 153 -15.72 -3.71 16.40
C PRO A 153 -15.97 -4.68 17.57
N ASP A 154 -16.12 -5.97 17.28
CA ASP A 154 -16.43 -7.01 18.26
C ASP A 154 -15.17 -7.71 18.82
N THR A 155 -13.97 -7.35 18.34
CA THR A 155 -12.73 -7.80 18.98
C THR A 155 -12.66 -7.24 20.40
N SER A 156 -12.56 -8.14 21.38
CA SER A 156 -12.58 -7.82 22.82
C SER A 156 -11.21 -8.04 23.47
N ALA A 157 -10.46 -9.03 23.00
CA ALA A 157 -9.14 -9.36 23.51
C ALA A 157 -8.23 -9.83 22.38
N ILE A 158 -6.92 -9.67 22.59
CA ILE A 158 -5.90 -10.10 21.65
C ILE A 158 -4.78 -10.89 22.34
N GLY A 159 -4.08 -11.67 21.53
CA GLY A 159 -2.76 -12.19 21.86
C GLY A 159 -1.78 -11.86 20.74
N ILE A 160 -0.57 -11.41 21.07
CA ILE A 160 0.43 -11.02 20.06
C ILE A 160 1.80 -11.58 20.42
N ALA A 161 2.49 -12.17 19.44
CA ALA A 161 3.81 -12.72 19.65
C ALA A 161 4.67 -12.66 18.39
N HIS A 162 5.97 -12.40 18.57
CA HIS A 162 7.00 -12.57 17.56
C HIS A 162 8.05 -13.58 18.04
N VAL A 163 8.43 -14.50 17.17
CA VAL A 163 9.47 -15.50 17.39
C VAL A 163 10.23 -15.68 16.09
N GLY A 164 11.53 -15.41 16.10
CA GLY A 164 12.41 -15.59 14.94
C GLY A 164 11.91 -14.81 13.72
N LYS A 165 11.44 -15.49 12.68
CA LYS A 165 10.89 -14.85 11.48
C LYS A 165 9.36 -14.69 11.49
N ALA A 166 8.67 -15.14 12.52
CA ALA A 166 7.21 -15.20 12.52
C ALA A 166 6.60 -14.26 13.56
N THR A 167 5.60 -13.49 13.13
CA THR A 167 4.73 -12.71 14.01
C THR A 167 3.29 -13.19 13.88
N VAL A 168 2.63 -13.40 15.02
CA VAL A 168 1.26 -13.90 15.10
C VAL A 168 0.43 -12.94 15.96
N LEU A 169 -0.70 -12.49 15.41
CA LEU A 169 -1.73 -11.74 16.13
C LEU A 169 -3.01 -12.58 16.13
N ILE A 170 -3.55 -12.85 17.32
CA ILE A 170 -4.82 -13.55 17.53
C ILE A 170 -5.82 -12.57 18.13
N GLY A 171 -7.05 -12.58 17.62
CA GLY A 171 -8.15 -11.77 18.09
C GLY A 171 -9.33 -12.64 18.51
N ALA A 172 -9.84 -12.40 19.71
CA ALA A 172 -11.10 -12.97 20.17
C ALA A 172 -12.23 -12.00 19.82
N VAL A 173 -13.20 -12.48 19.04
CA VAL A 173 -14.38 -11.73 18.60
C VAL A 173 -15.59 -12.25 19.36
N ASP A 174 -16.17 -11.39 20.19
CA ASP A 174 -17.33 -11.69 21.02
C ASP A 174 -18.56 -11.01 20.43
N THR A 175 -19.22 -11.72 19.51
CA THR A 175 -20.42 -11.24 18.82
C THR A 175 -21.58 -11.17 19.81
N ARG A 176 -22.02 -9.96 20.16
CA ARG A 176 -23.11 -9.75 21.12
C ARG A 176 -24.38 -9.29 20.39
N PRO A 177 -25.45 -10.11 20.36
CA PRO A 177 -26.62 -9.86 19.52
C PRO A 177 -27.41 -8.57 19.86
N ASN A 178 -27.13 -7.93 21.00
CA ASN A 178 -27.85 -6.74 21.48
C ASN A 178 -26.98 -5.47 21.60
N GLU A 179 -25.73 -5.49 21.12
CA GLU A 179 -24.90 -4.29 21.09
C GLU A 179 -25.42 -3.28 20.04
N PRO A 180 -25.38 -1.96 20.28
CA PRO A 180 -25.68 -0.96 19.25
C PRO A 180 -24.85 -1.18 17.98
N LEU A 181 -25.38 -0.78 16.83
CA LEU A 181 -24.64 -0.83 15.57
C LEU A 181 -23.34 -0.02 15.71
N SER A 182 -22.22 -0.68 15.47
CA SER A 182 -20.88 -0.11 15.44
C SER A 182 -20.30 -0.28 14.05
N VAL A 183 -19.67 0.79 13.54
CA VAL A 183 -19.06 0.84 12.22
C VAL A 183 -17.67 1.43 12.38
N SER A 184 -16.64 0.67 12.01
CA SER A 184 -15.27 1.15 11.95
C SER A 184 -14.87 1.44 10.50
N LEU A 185 -13.99 2.43 10.36
CA LEU A 185 -13.52 2.93 9.07
C LEU A 185 -12.00 3.00 9.11
N TYR A 186 -11.35 2.39 8.13
CA TYR A 186 -9.92 2.59 7.90
C TYR A 186 -9.69 3.08 6.46
N PRO A 187 -8.98 4.19 6.24
CA PRO A 187 -8.52 5.15 7.25
C PRO A 187 -9.69 5.75 8.02
N TYR A 188 -9.45 6.18 9.26
CA TYR A 188 -10.48 6.86 10.07
C TYR A 188 -10.47 8.37 9.79
N GLU A 189 -11.48 9.08 10.31
CA GLU A 189 -11.62 10.54 10.17
C GLU A 189 -10.37 11.29 10.64
N GLY A 190 -9.81 12.13 9.77
CA GLY A 190 -8.63 12.94 10.06
C GLY A 190 -7.31 12.15 10.09
N MET A 191 -7.31 10.86 9.74
CA MET A 191 -6.09 10.07 9.70
C MET A 191 -5.11 10.65 8.66
N SER A 192 -3.86 10.89 9.08
CA SER A 192 -2.77 11.37 8.22
C SER A 192 -1.75 10.27 7.93
N ASN A 193 -0.89 10.49 6.93
CA ASN A 193 0.17 9.54 6.54
C ASN A 193 -0.39 8.17 6.11
N VAL A 194 -1.52 8.20 5.43
CA VAL A 194 -2.15 7.02 4.87
C VAL A 194 -1.39 6.55 3.62
N MET A 195 -1.16 5.25 3.47
CA MET A 195 -0.48 4.70 2.29
C MET A 195 -1.27 4.99 1.01
N MET A 196 -0.56 5.13 -0.11
CA MET A 196 -1.19 5.38 -1.41
C MET A 196 -1.63 4.10 -2.14
N VAL A 197 -1.00 2.99 -1.79
CA VAL A 197 -1.17 1.64 -2.36
C VAL A 197 -1.11 0.62 -1.22
N ASP A 198 -1.82 -0.51 -1.33
CA ASP A 198 -1.82 -1.56 -0.29
C ASP A 198 -0.44 -2.21 -0.10
N TRP A 199 0.31 -2.32 -1.21
CA TRP A 199 1.68 -2.81 -1.22
C TRP A 199 2.52 -1.99 -2.18
N ILE A 200 3.75 -1.70 -1.80
CA ILE A 200 4.74 -1.12 -2.72
C ILE A 200 5.13 -2.22 -3.70
N THR A 201 4.32 -2.43 -4.75
CA THR A 201 4.77 -3.19 -5.91
C THR A 201 6.04 -2.50 -6.43
N PRO A 202 7.17 -3.21 -6.64
CA PRO A 202 8.36 -2.62 -7.22
C PRO A 202 7.95 -1.92 -8.52
N MET A 203 8.03 -0.59 -8.51
CA MET A 203 7.54 0.23 -9.60
C MET A 203 8.24 -0.19 -10.90
N ARG A 204 7.47 -0.59 -11.91
CA ARG A 204 8.04 -0.93 -13.22
C ARG A 204 8.48 0.37 -13.89
N PRO A 205 9.76 0.50 -14.24
CA PRO A 205 10.21 1.71 -14.90
C PRO A 205 9.54 1.84 -16.28
N VAL A 206 8.89 2.99 -16.50
CA VAL A 206 8.52 3.59 -17.82
C VAL A 206 7.08 3.39 -18.34
N GLU A 207 6.05 3.25 -17.51
CA GLU A 207 4.63 3.28 -17.93
C GLU A 207 3.76 3.98 -16.84
N PRO A 208 2.46 4.31 -17.08
CA PRO A 208 1.54 4.68 -15.99
C PRO A 208 1.64 3.66 -14.87
N LEU A 209 1.50 4.09 -13.60
CA LEU A 209 1.53 3.15 -12.49
C LEU A 209 0.35 2.17 -12.60
N GLU A 210 0.64 0.95 -13.07
CA GLU A 210 -0.28 -0.18 -13.06
C GLU A 210 -0.31 -0.81 -11.66
N ALA A 211 -0.97 -0.12 -10.73
CA ALA A 211 -1.23 -0.65 -9.39
C ALA A 211 -2.59 -0.18 -8.91
N ASP A 212 -3.30 -1.06 -8.23
CA ASP A 212 -4.46 -0.64 -7.44
C ASP A 212 -3.98 0.32 -6.34
N GLY A 213 -4.78 1.34 -6.07
CA GLY A 213 -4.58 2.22 -4.93
C GLY A 213 -4.87 1.51 -3.61
N MET A 214 -4.59 2.22 -2.53
CA MET A 214 -4.86 1.71 -1.19
C MET A 214 -6.36 1.42 -1.04
N ALA A 215 -6.65 0.26 -0.47
CA ALA A 215 -7.98 -0.12 -0.07
C ALA A 215 -8.41 0.57 1.23
N ILE A 216 -9.67 0.98 1.26
CA ILE A 216 -10.39 1.43 2.44
C ILE A 216 -11.13 0.22 3.04
N THR A 217 -11.23 0.14 4.36
CA THR A 217 -12.02 -0.89 5.05
C THR A 217 -13.23 -0.27 5.74
N VAL A 218 -14.39 -0.90 5.56
CA VAL A 218 -15.60 -0.67 6.35
C VAL A 218 -15.90 -1.96 7.08
N HIS A 219 -15.88 -1.94 8.42
CA HIS A 219 -16.22 -3.10 9.24
C HIS A 219 -17.43 -2.77 10.11
N THR A 220 -18.33 -3.72 10.31
CA THR A 220 -19.48 -3.53 11.21
C THR A 220 -19.62 -4.70 12.19
N ASN A 221 -20.25 -4.47 13.34
CA ASN A 221 -20.67 -5.55 14.24
C ASN A 221 -22.00 -6.21 13.80
N ARG A 222 -22.24 -6.26 12.48
CA ARG A 222 -23.45 -6.77 11.85
C ARG A 222 -23.08 -7.54 10.60
N GLN A 223 -23.76 -8.67 10.40
CA GLN A 223 -23.52 -9.53 9.24
C GLN A 223 -24.51 -9.25 8.09
N ASP A 224 -25.64 -8.60 8.39
CA ASP A 224 -26.73 -8.30 7.46
C ASP A 224 -26.50 -7.04 6.62
N VAL A 225 -25.24 -6.77 6.26
CA VAL A 225 -24.87 -5.61 5.46
C VAL A 225 -25.33 -5.78 4.01
N SER A 226 -26.00 -4.77 3.46
CA SER A 226 -26.48 -4.80 2.07
C SER A 226 -26.52 -3.42 1.41
N GLY A 227 -26.54 -3.41 0.08
CA GLY A 227 -26.72 -2.19 -0.72
C GLY A 227 -25.58 -1.18 -0.63
N MET A 228 -24.36 -1.62 -0.29
CA MET A 228 -23.23 -0.73 -0.09
C MET A 228 -22.87 0.03 -1.38
N LYS A 229 -22.81 1.35 -1.26
CA LYS A 229 -22.30 2.29 -2.26
C LYS A 229 -21.22 3.13 -1.63
N ALA A 230 -20.24 3.51 -2.44
CA ALA A 230 -19.15 4.33 -1.98
C ALA A 230 -18.66 5.31 -3.04
N ALA A 231 -18.10 6.42 -2.59
CA ALA A 231 -17.39 7.38 -3.40
C ALA A 231 -16.09 7.77 -2.69
N LEU A 232 -15.01 7.86 -3.45
CA LEU A 232 -13.74 8.40 -3.01
C LEU A 232 -13.43 9.59 -3.90
N THR A 233 -13.19 10.76 -3.30
CA THR A 233 -12.97 12.00 -4.04
C THR A 233 -11.83 12.80 -3.47
N ARG A 234 -11.23 13.66 -4.29
CA ARG A 234 -10.30 14.71 -3.83
C ARG A 234 -10.52 16.01 -4.59
N LYS A 235 -9.99 17.11 -4.06
CA LYS A 235 -9.98 18.41 -4.76
C LYS A 235 -8.68 18.62 -5.52
N ALA A 236 -8.78 19.12 -6.76
CA ALA A 236 -7.66 19.54 -7.60
C ALA A 236 -7.89 21.00 -8.06
N GLY A 237 -7.57 21.96 -7.19
CA GLY A 237 -8.03 23.34 -7.36
C GLY A 237 -9.56 23.40 -7.27
N SER A 238 -10.24 23.88 -8.32
CA SER A 238 -11.71 23.88 -8.41
C SER A 238 -12.31 22.54 -8.83
N ARG A 239 -11.52 21.64 -9.42
CA ARG A 239 -11.99 20.33 -9.90
C ARG A 239 -12.22 19.37 -8.74
N THR A 240 -13.23 18.52 -8.85
CA THR A 240 -13.44 17.36 -7.99
C THR A 240 -13.06 16.13 -8.79
N VAL A 241 -12.11 15.35 -8.30
CA VAL A 241 -11.67 14.12 -8.94
C VAL A 241 -12.32 12.97 -8.21
N GLU A 242 -13.01 12.10 -8.96
CA GLU A 242 -13.55 10.85 -8.46
C GLU A 242 -12.52 9.74 -8.70
N VAL A 243 -12.22 8.97 -7.65
CA VAL A 243 -11.38 7.79 -7.74
C VAL A 243 -12.31 6.58 -7.88
N PRO A 244 -12.16 5.76 -8.95
CA PRO A 244 -12.96 4.57 -9.12
C PRO A 244 -12.72 3.60 -7.96
N LEU A 245 -13.80 3.02 -7.43
CA LEU A 245 -13.76 2.03 -6.37
C LEU A 245 -14.38 0.70 -6.83
N THR A 246 -13.75 -0.41 -6.47
CA THR A 246 -14.44 -1.70 -6.37
C THR A 246 -14.81 -1.96 -4.92
N ILE A 247 -15.87 -2.73 -4.68
CA ILE A 247 -16.34 -3.08 -3.34
C ILE A 247 -16.40 -4.60 -3.25
N ASP A 248 -15.59 -5.16 -2.36
CA ASP A 248 -15.48 -6.59 -2.14
C ASP A 248 -15.83 -6.90 -0.67
N LYS A 249 -16.68 -7.90 -0.44
CA LYS A 249 -16.89 -8.43 0.91
C LYS A 249 -15.67 -9.27 1.30
N MET A 250 -15.18 -9.09 2.51
CA MET A 250 -14.11 -9.95 3.04
C MET A 250 -14.71 -11.33 3.33
N GLU A 251 -14.26 -12.36 2.63
CA GLU A 251 -14.73 -13.71 2.92
C GLU A 251 -14.31 -14.09 4.36
N LEU A 252 -15.27 -14.56 5.16
CA LEU A 252 -15.10 -14.98 6.57
C LEU A 252 -14.89 -13.88 7.62
N GLU A 253 -14.88 -12.62 7.21
CA GLU A 253 -14.62 -11.46 8.05
C GLU A 253 -15.77 -10.46 7.78
N ASP A 254 -16.50 -9.98 8.79
CA ASP A 254 -17.71 -9.15 8.62
C ASP A 254 -17.41 -7.68 8.16
N GLY A 255 -16.40 -7.53 7.30
CA GLY A 255 -15.92 -6.30 6.71
C GLY A 255 -15.96 -6.27 5.19
N TYR A 256 -15.74 -5.07 4.66
CA TYR A 256 -15.73 -4.76 3.24
C TYR A 256 -14.45 -4.03 2.89
N ILE A 257 -13.91 -4.33 1.71
CA ILE A 257 -12.75 -3.70 1.10
C ILE A 257 -13.25 -2.83 -0.04
N LEU A 258 -12.92 -1.54 0.01
CA LEU A 258 -13.21 -0.59 -1.04
C LEU A 258 -11.89 -0.24 -1.70
N ARG A 259 -11.59 -0.87 -2.85
CA ARG A 259 -10.29 -0.77 -3.51
C ARG A 259 -10.29 0.34 -4.53
N ALA A 260 -9.36 1.29 -4.38
CA ALA A 260 -9.12 2.31 -5.39
C ALA A 260 -8.53 1.68 -6.65
N GLY A 261 -9.16 1.91 -7.80
CA GLY A 261 -8.73 1.35 -9.09
C GLY A 261 -7.49 2.01 -9.69
N VAL A 262 -6.95 3.05 -9.04
CA VAL A 262 -5.71 3.73 -9.40
C VAL A 262 -4.94 4.10 -8.14
N PRO A 263 -3.60 4.27 -8.21
CA PRO A 263 -2.81 4.71 -7.06
C PRO A 263 -3.31 6.07 -6.56
N LEU A 264 -3.47 6.20 -5.24
CA LEU A 264 -3.85 7.49 -4.67
C LEU A 264 -2.68 8.45 -4.79
N ARG A 265 -2.93 9.70 -5.15
CA ARG A 265 -1.95 10.78 -5.06
C ARG A 265 -1.43 10.98 -3.64
N GLY A 266 -0.12 11.26 -3.52
CA GLY A 266 0.56 11.49 -2.24
C GLY A 266 0.41 12.92 -1.71
N GLY A 267 0.32 13.06 -0.39
CA GLY A 267 0.31 14.35 0.31
C GLY A 267 -0.98 15.16 0.11
N VAL A 268 -2.08 14.52 -0.30
CA VAL A 268 -3.37 15.19 -0.53
C VAL A 268 -4.47 14.59 0.34
N GLU A 269 -5.48 15.40 0.60
CA GLU A 269 -6.68 14.98 1.32
C GLU A 269 -7.67 14.30 0.36
N TYR A 270 -8.23 13.18 0.83
CA TYR A 270 -9.34 12.48 0.21
C TYR A 270 -10.55 12.55 1.12
N ARG A 271 -11.73 12.65 0.50
CA ARG A 271 -13.04 12.49 1.15
C ARG A 271 -13.66 11.18 0.70
N VAL A 272 -14.08 10.39 1.67
CA VAL A 272 -14.83 9.15 1.46
C VAL A 272 -16.29 9.38 1.84
N GLN A 273 -17.19 8.79 1.07
CA GLN A 273 -18.59 8.61 1.44
C GLN A 273 -18.95 7.15 1.28
N VAL A 274 -19.65 6.57 2.26
CA VAL A 274 -20.28 5.25 2.13
C VAL A 274 -21.73 5.30 2.61
N ASP A 275 -22.61 4.63 1.88
CA ASP A 275 -24.02 4.45 2.20
C ASP A 275 -24.35 2.95 2.13
N PHE A 276 -24.98 2.39 3.17
CA PHE A 276 -25.38 0.97 3.21
C PHE A 276 -26.50 0.72 4.22
N GLN A 277 -27.06 -0.49 4.21
CA GLN A 277 -27.95 -0.98 5.27
C GLN A 277 -27.21 -1.95 6.18
N ALA A 278 -27.39 -1.86 7.50
CA ALA A 278 -26.87 -2.83 8.48
C ALA A 278 -27.73 -2.83 9.75
N GLY A 279 -28.00 -4.01 10.32
CA GLY A 279 -28.85 -4.15 11.51
C GLY A 279 -30.24 -3.53 11.35
N GLY A 280 -30.80 -3.56 10.14
CA GLY A 280 -32.06 -2.89 9.79
C GLY A 280 -32.02 -1.35 9.76
N GLN A 281 -30.83 -0.75 9.83
CA GLN A 281 -30.64 0.72 9.83
C GLN A 281 -29.95 1.18 8.55
N SER A 282 -30.33 2.36 8.06
CA SER A 282 -29.60 3.07 7.01
C SER A 282 -28.39 3.79 7.59
N VAL A 283 -27.20 3.45 7.10
CA VAL A 283 -25.94 4.04 7.52
C VAL A 283 -25.39 4.93 6.42
N ARG A 284 -25.03 6.16 6.78
CA ARG A 284 -24.23 7.07 5.95
C ARG A 284 -23.01 7.53 6.75
N LYS A 285 -21.83 7.39 6.18
CA LYS A 285 -20.57 7.92 6.74
C LYS A 285 -19.87 8.76 5.70
N GLU A 286 -19.36 9.90 6.13
CA GLU A 286 -18.53 10.81 5.34
C GLU A 286 -17.36 11.22 6.21
N TRP A 287 -16.15 11.10 5.68
CA TRP A 287 -14.93 11.38 6.43
C TRP A 287 -13.78 11.70 5.48
N ASN A 288 -12.73 12.30 6.03
CA ASN A 288 -11.52 12.67 5.31
C ASN A 288 -10.29 11.93 5.85
N PHE A 289 -9.29 11.73 4.99
CA PHE A 289 -7.95 11.30 5.37
C PHE A 289 -6.90 11.91 4.43
N THR A 290 -5.64 11.95 4.87
CA THR A 290 -4.51 12.49 4.09
C THR A 290 -3.47 11.40 3.83
N THR A 291 -3.06 11.26 2.58
CA THR A 291 -2.02 10.29 2.17
C THR A 291 -0.61 10.75 2.56
N ILE A 292 0.33 9.80 2.66
CA ILE A 292 1.75 10.09 2.84
C ILE A 292 2.25 11.05 1.75
N PRO A 293 3.12 12.02 2.08
CA PRO A 293 3.72 12.90 1.08
C PRO A 293 4.69 12.10 0.20
N MET A 294 4.27 11.78 -1.01
CA MET A 294 5.10 11.18 -2.05
C MET A 294 4.98 12.02 -3.32
N LEU A 295 6.10 12.60 -3.74
CA LEU A 295 6.12 13.53 -4.88
C LEU A 295 6.40 12.77 -6.17
N TYR A 296 5.42 12.78 -7.07
CA TYR A 296 5.63 12.47 -8.48
C TYR A 296 5.78 13.76 -9.25
N GLY A 297 6.74 13.81 -10.17
CA GLY A 297 6.99 15.00 -10.97
C GLY A 297 5.88 15.32 -11.97
N MET A 298 5.02 14.34 -12.30
CA MET A 298 3.99 14.46 -13.33
C MET A 298 2.78 13.57 -13.07
N TYR A 299 1.59 14.10 -13.39
CA TYR A 299 0.32 13.40 -13.40
C TYR A 299 -0.40 13.67 -14.73
N ILE A 300 -1.05 12.64 -15.29
CA ILE A 300 -1.97 12.76 -16.43
C ILE A 300 -3.32 12.23 -15.97
N ASP A 301 -4.37 13.06 -16.02
CA ASP A 301 -5.72 12.73 -15.54
C ASP A 301 -5.70 12.13 -14.12
N ASP A 302 -4.90 12.77 -13.27
CA ASP A 302 -4.62 12.38 -11.89
C ASP A 302 -3.86 11.06 -11.66
N VAL A 303 -3.51 10.34 -12.73
CA VAL A 303 -2.68 9.15 -12.63
C VAL A 303 -1.21 9.56 -12.54
N PRO A 304 -0.47 9.14 -11.50
CA PRO A 304 0.95 9.43 -11.39
C PRO A 304 1.72 8.76 -12.52
N ILE A 305 2.60 9.55 -13.15
CA ILE A 305 3.45 9.10 -14.25
C ILE A 305 4.87 8.94 -13.73
N GLN A 306 5.39 7.71 -13.74
CA GLN A 306 6.77 7.47 -13.35
C GLN A 306 7.72 7.89 -14.46
N THR A 307 8.54 8.90 -14.19
CA THR A 307 9.49 9.44 -15.16
C THR A 307 10.88 8.93 -14.85
N LEU A 308 11.59 8.40 -15.85
CA LEU A 308 13.04 8.22 -15.79
C LEU A 308 13.69 9.05 -16.90
N PRO A 309 14.56 10.02 -16.57
CA PRO A 309 15.00 10.41 -15.22
C PRO A 309 13.89 11.08 -14.38
N HIS A 310 14.07 11.10 -13.05
CA HIS A 310 13.11 11.69 -12.08
C HIS A 310 13.01 13.23 -12.20
N SER A 311 13.79 13.87 -13.07
CA SER A 311 13.77 15.31 -13.30
C SER A 311 13.82 15.64 -14.79
N PHE A 312 12.98 16.60 -15.19
CA PHE A 312 12.94 17.12 -16.55
C PHE A 312 13.86 18.33 -16.70
N PRO A 313 14.65 18.45 -17.79
CA PRO A 313 15.45 19.64 -18.03
C PRO A 313 14.56 20.89 -18.09
N ILE A 314 15.02 21.98 -17.46
CA ILE A 314 14.39 23.30 -17.60
C ILE A 314 15.25 24.13 -18.54
N VAL A 315 14.69 24.59 -19.65
CA VAL A 315 15.38 25.44 -20.63
C VAL A 315 14.56 26.69 -20.85
N GLY A 316 15.19 27.85 -20.66
CA GLY A 316 14.51 29.14 -20.78
C GLY A 316 13.36 29.35 -19.79
N GLY A 317 13.30 28.59 -18.68
CA GLY A 317 12.16 28.59 -17.75
C GLY A 317 11.03 27.61 -18.09
N HIS A 318 11.19 26.80 -19.15
CA HIS A 318 10.18 25.84 -19.59
C HIS A 318 10.64 24.41 -19.33
N THR A 319 9.73 23.58 -18.80
CA THR A 319 9.97 22.14 -18.62
C THR A 319 10.04 21.45 -19.98
N MET A 320 11.13 20.73 -20.19
CA MET A 320 11.39 19.97 -21.40
C MET A 320 11.19 18.48 -21.14
N VAL A 321 10.40 17.81 -21.97
CA VAL A 321 10.05 16.39 -21.79
C VAL A 321 10.47 15.56 -22.99
N PRO A 322 10.85 14.27 -22.81
CA PRO A 322 11.05 13.37 -23.93
C PRO A 322 9.76 13.30 -24.76
N VAL A 323 9.85 13.70 -26.03
CA VAL A 323 8.66 13.84 -26.89
C VAL A 323 7.89 12.53 -27.02
N ARG A 324 8.61 11.40 -27.15
CA ARG A 324 8.00 10.07 -27.25
C ARG A 324 7.23 9.71 -26.00
N PHE A 325 7.84 9.90 -24.83
CA PHE A 325 7.24 9.58 -23.53
C PHE A 325 5.89 10.24 -23.34
N VAL A 326 5.83 11.57 -23.43
CA VAL A 326 4.57 12.30 -23.22
C VAL A 326 3.58 12.04 -24.35
N SER A 327 4.04 12.05 -25.61
CA SER A 327 3.13 11.91 -26.75
C SER A 327 2.50 10.51 -26.83
N GLU A 328 3.28 9.45 -26.66
CA GLU A 328 2.77 8.07 -26.74
C GLU A 328 1.90 7.70 -25.53
N THR A 329 2.23 8.20 -24.33
CA THR A 329 1.35 8.07 -23.14
C THR A 329 -0.03 8.69 -23.40
N LEU A 330 -0.08 9.76 -24.19
CA LEU A 330 -1.31 10.44 -24.60
C LEU A 330 -1.91 9.87 -25.90
N GLY A 331 -1.47 8.69 -26.36
CA GLY A 331 -2.00 7.98 -27.52
C GLY A 331 -1.53 8.50 -28.89
N ALA A 332 -0.54 9.39 -28.93
CA ALA A 332 -0.01 9.95 -30.17
C ALA A 332 1.17 9.13 -30.72
N LYS A 333 1.35 9.12 -32.04
CA LYS A 333 2.48 8.49 -32.72
C LYS A 333 3.62 9.48 -32.96
N VAL A 334 4.84 9.10 -32.60
CA VAL A 334 6.05 9.90 -32.83
C VAL A 334 6.92 9.33 -33.95
N THR A 335 7.31 10.17 -34.91
CA THR A 335 8.20 9.83 -36.01
C THR A 335 9.38 10.79 -36.08
N TRP A 336 10.61 10.26 -36.19
CA TRP A 336 11.82 11.05 -36.37
C TRP A 336 12.26 11.05 -37.84
N SER A 337 12.66 12.21 -38.35
CA SER A 337 13.31 12.34 -39.66
C SER A 337 14.74 12.84 -39.50
N GLN A 338 15.71 11.98 -39.84
CA GLN A 338 17.13 12.30 -39.74
C GLN A 338 17.55 13.39 -40.73
N SER A 339 17.10 13.30 -41.99
CA SER A 339 17.46 14.25 -43.05
C SER A 339 16.93 15.65 -42.79
N ALA A 340 15.71 15.75 -42.24
CA ALA A 340 15.10 17.03 -41.88
C ALA A 340 15.42 17.48 -40.45
N ARG A 341 16.16 16.67 -39.67
CA ARG A 341 16.40 16.86 -38.23
C ARG A 341 15.14 17.30 -37.48
N SER A 342 14.03 16.61 -37.73
CA SER A 342 12.72 16.99 -37.22
C SER A 342 11.97 15.83 -36.61
N VAL A 343 11.18 16.11 -35.57
CA VAL A 343 10.20 15.19 -35.02
C VAL A 343 8.80 15.56 -35.50
N THR A 344 8.01 14.53 -35.81
CA THR A 344 6.60 14.65 -36.14
C THR A 344 5.79 13.86 -35.13
N VAL A 345 4.80 14.50 -34.52
CA VAL A 345 3.86 13.87 -33.59
C VAL A 345 2.48 13.93 -34.22
N LYS A 346 1.78 12.79 -34.28
CA LYS A 346 0.44 12.69 -34.83
C LYS A 346 -0.51 12.04 -33.84
N LYS A 347 -1.62 12.69 -33.52
CA LYS A 347 -2.76 12.12 -32.80
C LYS A 347 -4.03 12.56 -33.51
N ASP A 348 -4.90 11.61 -33.84
CA ASP A 348 -6.15 11.90 -34.54
C ASP A 348 -5.91 12.76 -35.81
N GLU A 349 -6.54 13.94 -35.89
CA GLU A 349 -6.36 14.91 -36.98
C GLU A 349 -5.21 15.90 -36.74
N THR A 350 -4.64 15.93 -35.53
CA THR A 350 -3.58 16.86 -35.15
C THR A 350 -2.20 16.33 -35.54
N LEU A 351 -1.50 17.10 -36.37
CA LEU A 351 -0.14 16.86 -36.82
C LEU A 351 0.78 17.99 -36.39
N ILE A 352 1.76 17.67 -35.56
CA ILE A 352 2.76 18.61 -35.04
C ILE A 352 4.11 18.26 -35.64
N ARG A 353 4.78 19.23 -36.26
CA ARG A 353 6.16 19.09 -36.76
C ARG A 353 7.06 20.12 -36.10
N MET A 354 8.18 19.64 -35.57
CA MET A 354 9.16 20.43 -34.82
C MET A 354 10.56 20.12 -35.36
N VAL A 355 11.33 21.16 -35.71
CA VAL A 355 12.72 21.02 -36.19
C VAL A 355 13.68 21.31 -35.03
N MET A 356 14.74 20.51 -34.89
CA MET A 356 15.67 20.66 -33.77
C MET A 356 16.39 22.02 -33.82
N GLY A 357 16.43 22.73 -32.69
CA GLY A 357 17.07 24.04 -32.56
C GLY A 357 16.20 25.22 -33.02
N GLU A 358 15.11 24.96 -33.73
CA GLU A 358 14.22 26.00 -34.25
C GLU A 358 13.14 26.38 -33.24
N ARG A 359 12.83 27.67 -33.12
CA ARG A 359 11.70 28.17 -32.31
C ARG A 359 10.38 28.14 -33.07
N GLU A 360 10.37 27.66 -34.30
CA GLU A 360 9.18 27.60 -35.13
C GLU A 360 8.75 26.14 -35.30
N ALA A 361 7.48 25.88 -35.02
CA ALA A 361 6.82 24.60 -35.22
C ALA A 361 5.63 24.75 -36.16
N PHE A 362 5.10 23.62 -36.62
CA PHE A 362 3.88 23.57 -37.41
C PHE A 362 2.85 22.70 -36.73
N VAL A 363 1.64 23.21 -36.52
CA VAL A 363 0.47 22.46 -36.07
C VAL A 363 -0.56 22.50 -37.21
N ASN A 364 -0.88 21.35 -37.79
CA ASN A 364 -1.79 21.26 -38.95
C ASN A 364 -1.40 22.23 -40.08
N GLN A 365 -0.11 22.27 -40.42
CA GLN A 365 0.51 23.16 -41.41
C GLN A 365 0.53 24.66 -41.05
N ARG A 366 -0.08 25.07 -39.93
CA ARG A 366 0.00 26.45 -39.44
C ARG A 366 1.25 26.64 -38.58
N LYS A 367 1.95 27.75 -38.80
CA LYS A 367 3.16 28.12 -38.08
C LYS A 367 2.82 28.56 -36.65
N VAL A 368 3.56 28.04 -35.67
CA VAL A 368 3.42 28.39 -34.24
C VAL A 368 4.82 28.60 -33.65
N ASN A 369 4.96 29.63 -32.81
CA ASN A 369 6.21 29.89 -32.10
C ASN A 369 6.28 29.06 -30.82
N LEU A 370 7.46 28.53 -30.54
CA LEU A 370 7.80 27.79 -29.34
C LEU A 370 8.51 28.69 -28.33
N ASP A 371 8.13 28.56 -27.08
CA ASP A 371 8.80 29.24 -25.97
C ASP A 371 10.27 28.80 -25.83
N SER A 372 10.55 27.54 -26.15
CA SER A 372 11.89 26.95 -26.20
C SER A 372 12.04 26.01 -27.38
N PRO A 373 13.20 26.00 -28.07
CA PRO A 373 13.40 25.14 -29.22
C PRO A 373 13.46 23.66 -28.80
N PRO A 374 13.00 22.73 -29.65
CA PRO A 374 13.22 21.30 -29.46
C PRO A 374 14.72 21.01 -29.47
N MET A 375 15.16 20.08 -28.63
CA MET A 375 16.57 19.72 -28.54
C MET A 375 16.78 18.21 -28.59
N LEU A 376 17.91 17.81 -29.13
CA LEU A 376 18.37 16.43 -29.10
C LEU A 376 19.48 16.33 -28.05
N ARG A 377 19.27 15.52 -27.02
CA ARG A 377 20.23 15.26 -25.95
C ARG A 377 20.26 13.77 -25.64
N ASP A 378 21.44 13.16 -25.63
CA ASP A 378 21.62 11.73 -25.34
C ASP A 378 20.67 10.84 -26.16
N TYR A 379 20.59 11.12 -27.48
CA TYR A 379 19.70 10.46 -28.45
C TYR A 379 18.19 10.59 -28.17
N THR A 380 17.81 11.45 -27.23
CA THR A 380 16.41 11.72 -26.86
C THR A 380 16.02 13.12 -27.32
N THR A 381 14.91 13.23 -28.04
CA THR A 381 14.32 14.52 -28.41
C THR A 381 13.49 15.04 -27.24
N TYR A 382 13.85 16.22 -26.75
CA TYR A 382 13.12 16.95 -25.74
C TYR A 382 12.37 18.12 -26.36
N VAL A 383 11.12 18.33 -25.93
CA VAL A 383 10.22 19.39 -26.40
C VAL A 383 9.60 20.12 -25.22
N PRO A 384 9.16 21.39 -25.38
CA PRO A 384 8.44 22.09 -24.32
C PRO A 384 7.14 21.35 -24.00
N LEU A 385 6.98 20.95 -22.74
CA LEU A 385 5.83 20.18 -22.29
C LEU A 385 4.50 20.89 -22.57
N ARG A 386 4.42 22.17 -22.21
CA ARG A 386 3.22 22.98 -22.38
C ARG A 386 2.77 22.99 -23.85
N PHE A 387 3.70 23.26 -24.77
CA PHE A 387 3.40 23.30 -26.20
C PHE A 387 2.85 21.96 -26.70
N ILE A 388 3.50 20.84 -26.38
CA ILE A 388 3.06 19.55 -26.91
C ILE A 388 1.70 19.14 -26.35
N SER A 389 1.42 19.43 -25.08
CA SER A 389 0.13 19.14 -24.44
C SER A 389 -0.99 20.06 -24.95
N GLU A 390 -0.77 21.37 -24.97
CA GLU A 390 -1.78 22.36 -25.41
C GLU A 390 -2.09 22.23 -26.91
N ALA A 391 -1.12 21.79 -27.73
CA ALA A 391 -1.37 21.51 -29.14
C ALA A 391 -2.37 20.35 -29.37
N PHE A 392 -2.56 19.48 -28.37
CA PHE A 392 -3.62 18.47 -28.35
C PHE A 392 -4.89 18.93 -27.62
N GLY A 393 -4.92 20.17 -27.11
CA GLY A 393 -6.06 20.73 -26.38
C GLY A 393 -6.07 20.42 -24.88
N TYR A 394 -4.95 19.93 -24.32
CA TYR A 394 -4.87 19.53 -22.91
C TYR A 394 -4.48 20.70 -22.00
N ASP A 395 -5.07 20.74 -20.81
CA ASP A 395 -4.75 21.75 -19.79
C ASP A 395 -3.49 21.36 -19.01
N VAL A 396 -2.53 22.28 -18.89
CA VAL A 396 -1.29 22.05 -18.14
C VAL A 396 -1.13 23.00 -16.96
N HIS A 397 -1.09 22.44 -15.76
CA HIS A 397 -0.90 23.17 -14.51
C HIS A 397 0.38 22.75 -13.79
N TYR A 398 1.03 23.71 -13.12
CA TYR A 398 2.09 23.41 -12.16
C TYR A 398 1.54 23.58 -10.74
N ARG A 399 1.57 22.50 -9.96
CA ARG A 399 1.13 22.50 -8.56
C ARG A 399 2.34 22.76 -7.67
N LYS A 400 2.52 24.03 -7.29
CA LYS A 400 3.70 24.47 -6.51
C LYS A 400 3.86 23.72 -5.17
N GLN A 401 2.76 23.47 -4.45
CA GLN A 401 2.79 22.75 -3.17
C GLN A 401 3.29 21.31 -3.32
N GLU A 402 3.01 20.71 -4.47
CA GLU A 402 3.33 19.31 -4.78
C GLU A 402 4.56 19.18 -5.67
N GLN A 403 5.13 20.30 -6.12
CA GLN A 403 6.20 20.37 -7.10
C GLN A 403 5.96 19.53 -8.36
N ALA A 404 4.68 19.37 -8.74
CA ALA A 404 4.24 18.45 -9.78
C ALA A 404 3.61 19.17 -10.96
N ILE A 405 3.69 18.54 -12.13
CA ILE A 405 2.99 18.97 -13.33
C ILE A 405 1.73 18.13 -13.49
N GLU A 406 0.59 18.77 -13.70
CA GLU A 406 -0.67 18.10 -14.04
C GLU A 406 -1.03 18.38 -15.49
N ILE A 407 -1.42 17.33 -16.19
CA ILE A 407 -1.99 17.38 -17.53
C ILE A 407 -3.39 16.80 -17.43
N TRP A 408 -4.38 17.53 -17.95
CA TRP A 408 -5.75 17.06 -18.03
C TRP A 408 -6.17 16.96 -19.49
N THR A 409 -6.59 15.77 -19.90
CA THR A 409 -6.94 15.49 -21.31
C THR A 409 -8.37 15.88 -21.65
N ASP A 410 -9.23 15.94 -20.64
CA ASP A 410 -10.59 16.44 -20.74
C ASP A 410 -10.65 17.95 -20.51
N ALA A 411 -11.35 18.65 -21.40
CA ALA A 411 -11.64 20.07 -21.25
C ALA A 411 -12.84 20.26 -20.30
N ASN A 412 -12.67 20.02 -19.00
CA ASN A 412 -13.58 20.49 -17.93
C ASN A 412 -12.90 20.53 -16.56
#